data_AF-A0A962GP60-F1
#
_entry.id   AF-A0A962GP60-F1
#
_cell.length_a   1.000
_cell.length_b   1.000
_cell.length_c   1.000
_cell.angle_alpha   90.00
_cell.angle_beta   90.00
_cell.angle_gamma   90.00
#
_symmetry.space_group_name_H-M   'P 1'
#
loop_
_entity.id
_entity.type
_entity.pdbx_description
1 polymer ?
#
loop_
_entity_poly.entity_id
_entity_poly.type
_entity_poly.pdbx_seq_one_letter_code
_entity_poly.pdbx_strand_id
1 'polypeptide(L)' 'MAEIPPGTGSAPLPFANLDPDCVLSAIEALGWRCTGRLFPLNSFENRVYQVEIDEQAPLIAKFYRPGRWSDAAI' A
#
# COMPACT_ATOMS: atom_id res chain seq x y z
N MET A 1 -43.02 10.11 -8.08
CA MET A 1 -41.86 10.76 -7.41
C MET A 1 -41.30 9.75 -6.44
N ALA A 2 -40.41 8.87 -6.91
CA ALA A 2 -39.78 7.88 -6.04
C ALA A 2 -38.48 8.49 -5.51
N GLU A 3 -38.37 8.59 -4.19
CA GLU A 3 -37.16 9.03 -3.49
C GLU A 3 -36.00 8.07 -3.82
N ILE A 4 -34.91 8.62 -4.35
CA ILE A 4 -33.63 7.93 -4.47
C ILE A 4 -33.03 7.91 -3.06
N PRO A 5 -32.71 6.74 -2.46
CA PRO A 5 -32.06 6.71 -1.15
C PRO A 5 -30.69 7.41 -1.22
N PRO A 6 -30.26 8.12 -0.16
CA PRO A 6 -28.95 8.76 -0.15
C PRO A 6 -27.87 7.70 -0.40
N GLY A 7 -27.09 7.90 -1.46
CA GLY A 7 -26.02 6.98 -1.84
C GLY A 7 -25.10 6.72 -0.66
N THR A 8 -24.91 5.44 -0.34
CA THR A 8 -23.98 4.94 0.68
C THR A 8 -22.68 5.71 0.59
N GLY A 9 -22.31 6.41 1.67
CA GLY A 9 -21.10 7.24 1.72
C GLY A 9 -19.91 6.47 1.17
N SER A 10 -19.26 7.05 0.15
CA SER A 10 -18.12 6.44 -0.52
C SER A 10 -17.05 6.16 0.51
N ALA A 11 -16.91 4.90 0.94
CA ALA A 11 -15.76 4.47 1.71
C ALA A 11 -14.50 4.89 0.94
N PRO A 12 -13.48 5.46 1.60
CA PRO A 12 -12.28 5.90 0.92
C PRO A 12 -11.71 4.77 0.06
N LEU A 13 -11.24 5.10 -1.15
CA LEU A 13 -10.66 4.11 -2.04
C LEU A 13 -9.55 3.35 -1.31
N PRO A 14 -9.51 2.01 -1.37
CA PRO A 14 -8.42 1.24 -0.80
C PRO A 14 -7.09 1.78 -1.34
N PHE A 15 -6.15 2.08 -0.45
CA PHE A 15 -4.83 2.64 -0.77
C PHE A 15 -4.81 4.11 -1.24
N ALA A 16 -5.87 4.90 -1.01
CA ALA A 16 -5.89 6.33 -1.37
C ALA A 16 -4.70 7.14 -0.82
N ASN A 17 -4.12 6.69 0.31
CA ASN A 17 -2.98 7.34 0.98
C ASN A 17 -1.67 6.56 0.81
N LEU A 18 -1.61 5.58 -0.10
CA LEU A 18 -0.40 4.80 -0.37
C LEU A 18 0.30 5.32 -1.64
N ASP A 19 0.81 6.53 -1.54
CA ASP A 19 1.68 7.12 -2.56
C ASP A 19 3.12 6.58 -2.44
N PRO A 20 3.99 6.84 -3.43
CA PRO A 20 5.39 6.41 -3.39
C PRO A 20 6.17 6.86 -2.15
N ASP A 21 5.96 8.09 -1.67
CA ASP A 21 6.67 8.63 -0.50
C ASP A 21 6.24 7.90 0.78
N CYS A 22 4.96 7.56 0.89
CA CYS A 22 4.42 6.73 1.97
C CYS A 22 5.06 5.33 1.99
N VAL A 23 5.25 4.71 0.82
CA VAL A 23 5.92 3.40 0.69
C VAL A 23 7.38 3.48 1.13
N LEU A 24 8.12 4.49 0.65
CA LEU A 24 9.53 4.68 1.02
C LEU A 24 9.67 4.94 2.52
N SER A 25 8.88 5.86 3.07
CA SER A 25 8.89 6.21 4.48
C SER A 25 8.60 4.99 5.38
N ALA A 26 7.66 4.13 4.97
CA ALA A 26 7.34 2.91 5.71
C ALA A 26 8.52 1.92 5.76
N ILE A 27 9.27 1.81 4.67
CA ILE A 27 10.45 0.93 4.60
C ILE A 27 11.62 1.52 5.39
N GLU A 28 11.83 2.83 5.31
CA GLU A 28 12.86 3.53 6.08
C GLU A 28 12.60 3.51 7.58
N ALA A 29 11.33 3.58 8.00
CA ALA A 29 10.94 3.42 9.41
C ALA A 29 11.30 2.03 9.98
N LEU A 30 11.51 1.02 9.11
CA LEU A 30 11.97 -0.32 9.49
C LEU A 30 13.50 -0.45 9.50
N GLY A 31 14.25 0.64 9.22
CA GLY A 31 15.70 0.70 9.28
C GLY A 31 16.43 0.40 7.96
N TRP A 32 15.71 0.29 6.85
CA TRP A 32 16.30 0.12 5.52
C TRP A 32 16.59 1.49 4.90
N ARG A 33 17.65 1.61 4.09
CA ARG A 33 17.92 2.83 3.32
C ARG A 33 17.45 2.65 1.89
N CYS A 34 16.41 3.38 1.48
CA CYS A 34 15.90 3.31 0.12
C CYS A 34 16.74 4.18 -0.83
N THR A 35 16.89 3.77 -2.09
CA THR A 35 17.49 4.63 -3.13
C THR A 35 16.48 5.63 -3.73
N GLY A 36 15.20 5.49 -3.37
CA GLY A 36 14.07 6.19 -3.95
C GLY A 36 13.47 5.51 -5.19
N ARG A 37 14.04 4.39 -5.66
CA ARG A 37 13.47 3.64 -6.79
C ARG A 37 12.42 2.63 -6.34
N LEU A 38 11.24 2.72 -6.95
CA LEU A 38 10.10 1.86 -6.71
C LEU A 38 9.59 1.27 -8.02
N PHE A 39 9.33 -0.04 -8.03
CA PHE A 39 8.72 -0.75 -9.15
C PHE A 39 7.41 -1.40 -8.69
N PRO A 40 6.24 -0.92 -9.14
CA PRO A 40 4.97 -1.58 -8.82
C PRO A 40 4.90 -2.95 -9.52
N LEU A 41 4.54 -3.98 -8.78
CA LEU A 41 4.38 -5.34 -9.30
C LEU A 41 2.90 -5.66 -9.53
N ASN A 42 2.63 -6.53 -10.49
CA ASN A 42 1.27 -6.99 -10.80
C ASN A 42 0.69 -7.76 -9.60
N SER A 43 -0.32 -7.18 -8.95
CA SER A 43 -1.07 -7.81 -7.87
C SER A 43 -2.52 -7.35 -7.91
N PHE A 44 -3.44 -8.31 -7.75
CA PHE A 44 -4.89 -8.05 -7.87
C PHE A 44 -5.49 -7.51 -6.56
N GLU A 45 -5.06 -8.03 -5.41
CA GLU A 45 -5.68 -7.72 -4.13
C GLU A 45 -4.89 -6.68 -3.32
N ASN A 46 -3.57 -6.81 -3.31
CA ASN A 46 -2.66 -6.01 -2.47
C ASN A 46 -1.85 -5.06 -3.35
N ARG A 47 -1.26 -4.02 -2.74
CA ARG A 47 -0.24 -3.22 -3.44
C ARG A 47 1.12 -3.82 -3.14
N VAL A 48 1.81 -4.22 -4.20
CA VAL A 48 3.13 -4.84 -4.10
C VAL A 48 4.12 -3.95 -4.85
N TYR A 49 5.22 -3.63 -4.20
CA TYR A 49 6.32 -2.87 -4.77
C TYR A 49 7.62 -3.65 -4.58
N GLN A 50 8.46 -3.65 -5.61
CA GLN A 50 9.88 -3.91 -5.44
C GLN A 50 10.58 -2.57 -5.17
N VAL A 51 11.33 -2.50 -4.08
CA VAL A 51 12.00 -1.29 -3.61
C VAL A 51 13.50 -1.52 -3.66
N GLU A 52 14.23 -0.64 -4.31
CA GLU A 52 15.68 -0.71 -4.35
C GLU A 52 16.27 -0.15 -3.05
N ILE A 53 17.17 -0.93 -2.46
CA ILE A 53 17.82 -0.63 -1.19
C ILE A 53 19.29 -0.34 -1.45
N ASP A 54 19.81 0.70 -0.80
CA ASP A 54 21.19 1.14 -0.93
C ASP A 54 22.16 0.02 -0.49
N GLU A 55 23.11 -0.31 -1.36
CA GLU A 55 24.13 -1.35 -1.15
C GLU A 55 23.60 -2.77 -0.81
N GLN A 56 22.32 -3.05 -1.11
CA GLN A 56 21.65 -4.30 -0.73
C GLN A 56 20.75 -4.83 -1.84
N ALA A 57 20.30 -6.08 -1.68
CA ALA A 57 19.30 -6.65 -2.56
C ALA A 57 17.96 -5.90 -2.42
N PRO A 58 17.18 -5.77 -3.51
CA PRO A 58 15.88 -5.11 -3.46
C PRO A 58 14.89 -5.89 -2.57
N LEU A 59 13.99 -5.16 -1.92
CA LEU A 59 12.94 -5.71 -1.06
C LEU A 59 11.60 -5.76 -1.77
N ILE A 60 10.78 -6.73 -1.40
CA ILE A 60 9.37 -6.82 -1.81
C ILE A 60 8.49 -6.32 -0.67
N ALA A 61 7.90 -5.15 -0.85
CA ALA A 61 6.95 -4.56 0.09
C ALA A 61 5.52 -4.89 -0.34
N LYS A 62 4.74 -5.51 0.56
CA LYS A 62 3.34 -5.89 0.33
C LYS A 62 2.44 -5.17 1.33
N PHE A 63 1.58 -4.31 0.81
CA PHE A 63 0.61 -3.55 1.59
C PHE A 63 -0.79 -4.17 1.47
N TYR A 64 -1.31 -4.61 2.60
CA TYR A 64 -2.64 -5.21 2.71
C TYR A 64 -3.74 -4.15 2.71
N ARG A 65 -4.93 -4.53 2.22
CA ARG A 65 -6.10 -3.65 2.27
C ARG A 65 -6.46 -3.34 3.73
N PRO A 66 -6.63 -2.06 4.10
CA PRO A 66 -7.05 -1.69 5.45
C PRO A 66 -8.33 -2.40 5.87
N GLY A 67 -8.36 -2.94 7.10
CA GLY A 67 -9.53 -3.59 7.69
C GLY A 67 -9.93 -4.92 7.06
N ARG A 68 -9.13 -5.48 6.14
CA ARG A 68 -9.45 -6.75 5.46
C ARG A 68 -8.94 -7.98 6.20
N TRP A 69 -7.83 -7.85 6.94
CA TRP A 69 -7.14 -8.94 7.61
C TRP A 69 -6.87 -8.56 9.06
N SER A 70 -6.92 -9.54 9.96
CA SER A 70 -6.44 -9.38 11.34
C SER A 70 -4.92 -9.48 11.40
N ASP A 71 -4.31 -8.90 12.43
CA ASP A 71 -2.86 -8.99 12.66
C ASP A 71 -2.39 -10.45 12.77
N ALA A 72 -3.19 -11.32 13.38
CA ALA A 72 -2.89 -12.75 13.48
C ALA A 72 -2.92 -13.50 12.13
N ALA A 73 -3.46 -12.88 11.06
CA ALA A 73 -3.58 -13.46 9.73
C ALA A 73 -2.49 -12.95 8.75
N ILE A 74 -1.54 -12.13 9.20
CA ILE A 74 -0.46 -11.54 8.40
C ILE A 74 0.91 -11.95 8.96
#